data_AF-A0A358XN08-F1
#
_entry.id   AF-A0A358XN08-F1
#
_cell.length_a   1.000
_cell.length_b   1.000
_cell.length_c   1.000
_cell.angle_alpha   90.00
_cell.angle_beta   90.00
_cell.angle_gamma   90.00
#
_symmetry.space_group_name_H-M   'P 1'
#
loop_
_entity.id
_entity.type
_entity.pdbx_description
1 polymer ?
#
loop_
_entity_poly.entity_id
_entity_poly.type
_entity_poly.pdbx_seq_one_letter_code
_entity_poly.pdbx_strand_id
1 'polypeptide(L)' 'KSIIHLEKHGNKLLILNATDNLLKGASGQAVQNMNLMFGLDERTGLNLKSVGF' A
#
# COMPACT_ATOMS: atom_id res chain seq x y z
N LYS A 1 2.39 1.49 -3.07
CA LYS A 1 2.62 2.71 -2.25
C LYS A 1 1.31 3.08 -1.57
N SER A 2 1.36 3.49 -0.31
CA SER A 2 0.23 4.05 0.45
C SER A 2 0.74 5.32 1.12
N ILE A 3 -0.09 6.36 1.14
CA ILE A 3 0.26 7.66 1.73
C ILE A 3 -0.71 7.92 2.87
N ILE A 4 -0.18 8.21 4.05
CA ILE A 4 -0.97 8.54 5.24
C ILE A 4 -0.66 9.99 5.63
N HIS A 5 -1.70 10.77 5.84
CA HIS A 5 -1.63 12.13 6.38
C HIS A 5 -2.45 12.22 7.66
N LEU A 6 -1.94 12.96 8.65
CA LEU A 6 -2.54 13.09 9.97
C LEU A 6 -2.76 14.57 10.26
N GLU A 7 -3.99 14.93 10.67
CA GLU A 7 -4.35 16.29 11.06
C GLU A 7 -5.09 16.25 12.41
N LYS A 8 -4.70 17.12 13.36
CA LYS A 8 -5.32 17.18 14.69
C LYS A 8 -6.21 18.41 14.81
N HIS A 9 -7.49 18.19 15.12
CA HIS A 9 -8.48 19.24 15.38
C HIS A 9 -8.96 19.18 16.83
N GLY A 10 -8.33 19.97 17.71
CA GLY A 10 -8.63 19.93 19.15
C GLY A 10 -8.40 18.55 19.74
N ASN A 11 -9.46 17.89 20.21
CA ASN A 11 -9.41 16.52 20.75
C ASN A 11 -9.72 15.42 19.71
N LYS A 12 -9.78 15.75 18.41
CA LYS A 12 -10.02 14.80 17.32
C LYS A 12 -8.77 14.64 16.45
N LEU A 13 -8.52 13.43 15.97
CA LEU A 13 -7.48 13.12 14.98
C LEU A 13 -8.15 12.70 13.67
N LEU A 14 -7.91 13.46 12.60
CA LEU A 14 -8.25 13.11 11.23
C LEU A 14 -7.09 12.32 10.62
N ILE A 15 -7.40 11.14 10.09
CA ILE A 15 -6.45 10.25 9.42
C ILE A 15 -6.89 10.12 7.96
N LEU A 16 -6.08 10.61 7.04
CA LEU A 16 -6.30 10.48 5.60
C LEU A 16 -5.37 9.39 5.06
N ASN A 17 -5.92 8.47 4.28
CA ASN A 17 -5.16 7.42 3.58
C ASN A 17 -5.47 7.49 2.09
N ALA A 18 -4.44 7.59 1.26
CA ALA A 18 -4.52 7.44 -0.19
C ALA A 18 -3.77 6.18 -0.62
N THR A 19 -4.50 5.22 -1.20
CA THR A 19 -3.97 3.93 -1.65
C THR A 19 -4.64 3.52 -2.96
N ASP A 20 -3.87 2.94 -3.88
CA ASP A 20 -4.40 2.31 -5.09
C ASP A 20 -5.21 1.07 -4.70
N ASN A 21 -6.51 1.07 -5.02
CA ASN A 21 -7.46 0.04 -4.61
C ASN A 21 -7.30 -1.28 -5.37
N LEU A 22 -6.75 -1.29 -6.58
CA LEU A 22 -6.60 -2.51 -7.39
C LEU A 22 -5.22 -3.14 -7.26
N LEU A 23 -4.19 -2.34 -6.99
CA LEU A 23 -2.87 -2.82 -6.63
C LEU A 23 -2.82 -3.12 -5.14
N LYS A 24 -2.45 -2.14 -4.31
CA LYS A 24 -2.23 -2.37 -2.88
C LYS A 24 -3.52 -2.67 -2.11
N GLY A 25 -4.68 -2.29 -2.62
CA GLY A 25 -5.98 -2.67 -2.08
C GLY A 25 -6.51 -4.04 -2.53
N ALA A 26 -5.88 -4.68 -3.52
CA ALA A 26 -6.29 -6.00 -4.01
C ALA A 26 -5.09 -6.85 -4.46
N SER A 27 -4.80 -6.91 -5.76
CA SER A 27 -3.89 -7.90 -6.35
C SER A 27 -2.45 -7.79 -5.86
N GLY A 28 -1.94 -6.58 -5.67
CA GLY A 28 -0.61 -6.34 -5.12
C GLY A 28 -0.46 -6.84 -3.68
N GLN A 29 -1.49 -6.72 -2.86
CA GLN A 29 -1.48 -7.29 -1.51
C GLN A 29 -1.57 -8.82 -1.52
N ALA A 30 -2.36 -9.39 -2.44
CA ALA A 30 -2.42 -10.84 -2.62
C ALA A 30 -1.05 -11.43 -2.99
N VAL A 31 -0.31 -10.77 -3.89
CA VAL A 31 1.05 -11.16 -4.26
C VAL A 31 2.03 -11.00 -3.10
N GLN A 32 1.95 -9.94 -2.28
CA GLN A 32 2.78 -9.86 -1.07
C GLN A 32 2.54 -11.02 -0.11
N ASN A 33 1.27 -11.37 0.13
CA ASN A 33 0.93 -12.49 1.00
C ASN A 33 1.47 -13.81 0.42
N MET A 34 1.34 -14.01 -0.89
CA MET A 34 1.93 -15.14 -1.60
C MET A 34 3.46 -15.18 -1.40
N ASN A 35 4.16 -14.06 -1.62
CA ASN A 35 5.61 -13.99 -1.42
C ASN A 35 6.01 -14.46 -0.01
N LEU A 36 5.30 -13.99 1.03
CA LEU A 36 5.53 -14.43 2.40
C LEU A 36 5.26 -15.92 2.60
N MET A 37 4.15 -16.45 2.07
CA MET A 37 3.79 -17.87 2.17
C MET A 37 4.84 -18.80 1.55
N PHE A 38 5.51 -18.35 0.48
CA PHE A 38 6.53 -19.12 -0.23
C PHE A 38 7.97 -18.76 0.17
N GLY A 39 8.16 -17.94 1.21
CA GLY A 39 9.50 -17.55 1.69
C GLY A 39 10.30 -16.68 0.71
N LEU A 40 9.62 -16.00 -0.21
CA LEU A 40 10.22 -15.05 -1.13
C LEU A 40 10.37 -13.68 -0.47
N ASP A 41 11.23 -12.82 -1.03
CA ASP A 41 11.24 -11.40 -0.63
C ASP A 41 9.85 -10.79 -0.87
N GLU A 42 9.28 -10.13 0.14
CA GLU A 42 7.91 -9.59 0.12
C GLU A 42 7.67 -8.67 -1.08
N ARG A 43 8.70 -8.00 -1.61
CA ARG A 43 8.61 -7.03 -2.71
C ARG A 43 8.81 -7.66 -4.08
N THR A 44 9.03 -8.96 -4.16
CA THR A 44 9.18 -9.70 -5.42
C THR A 44 7.97 -9.44 -6.32
N GLY A 45 8.21 -8.95 -7.54
CA GLY A 45 7.17 -8.66 -8.53
C GLY A 45 6.34 -7.39 -8.27
N LEU A 46 6.67 -6.57 -7.27
CA LEU A 46 5.84 -5.43 -6.84
C LEU A 46 6.48 -4.05 -6.99
N ASN A 47 7.65 -3.98 -7.64
CA ASN A 47 8.37 -2.73 -7.90
C ASN A 47 7.88 -2.02 -9.18
N LEU A 48 6.56 -1.96 -9.38
CA LEU A 48 5.97 -1.27 -10.51
C LEU A 48 6.28 0.23 -10.40
N LYS A 49 6.97 0.79 -11.39
CA LYS A 49 7.10 2.25 -11.54
C LYS A 49 5.80 2.79 -12.15
N SER A 50 5.33 3.94 -11.68
CA SER A 50 4.22 4.63 -12.34
C SER A 50 4.61 4.96 -13.77
N VAL A 51 3.88 4.37 -14.73
CA VAL A 51 3.94 4.79 -16.13
C VAL A 51 3.07 6.02 -16.29
N GLY A 52 3.56 7.20 -15.88
CA GLY A 52 2.83 8.45 -16.17
C GLY A 52 3.03 9.67 -15.27
N PHE A 53 3.90 9.63 -14.26
CA PHE A 53 4.35 10.82 -13.52
C PHE A 53 5.79 10.62 -13.04
#